data_AF-A0A2V6EJT5-F1
#
_entry.id   AF-A0A2V6EJT5-F1
#
_cell.length_a   1.000
_cell.length_b   1.000
_cell.length_c   1.000
_cell.angle_alpha   90.00
_cell.angle_beta   90.00
_cell.angle_gamma   90.00
#
_symmetry.space_group_name_H-M   'P 1'
#
loop_
_entity.id
_entity.type
_entity.pdbx_description
1 polymer ?
#
loop_
_entity_poly.entity_id
_entity_poly.type
_entity_poly.pdbx_seq_one_letter_code
_entity_poly.pdbx_strand_id
1 'polypeptide(L)' 'MTDAALRKLQQTGCDVRADRLTCILFATDASIYQIEPEAAAFPRSAREASAVICAGIDAGFSITP' A
#
# COMPACT_ATOMS: atom_id res chain seq x y z
N MET A 1 7.81 -5.41 -4.14
CA MET A 1 7.42 -5.92 -2.81
C MET A 1 7.64 -7.42 -2.71
N THR A 2 8.04 -7.93 -1.54
CA THR A 2 8.17 -9.37 -1.27
C THR A 2 6.86 -9.95 -0.69
N ASP A 3 6.62 -11.26 -0.88
CA ASP A 3 5.44 -11.94 -0.31
C ASP A 3 5.37 -11.82 1.22
N ALA A 4 6.51 -11.80 1.90
CA ALA A 4 6.59 -11.63 3.34
C ALA A 4 6.11 -10.24 3.78
N ALA A 5 6.49 -9.19 3.04
CA ALA A 5 6.05 -7.83 3.31
C ALA A 5 4.53 -7.69 3.06
N LEU A 6 4.01 -8.25 1.97
CA LEU A 6 2.57 -8.23 1.68
C LEU A 6 1.76 -8.93 2.78
N ARG A 7 2.20 -10.11 3.25
CA ARG A 7 1.54 -10.82 4.35
C ARG A 7 1.54 -10.01 5.65
N LYS A 8 2.65 -9.35 5.98
CA LYS A 8 2.75 -8.49 7.17
C LYS A 8 1.78 -7.31 7.10
N LEU A 9 1.63 -6.70 5.91
CA LEU A 9 0.65 -5.64 5.69
C LEU A 9 -0.79 -6.16 5.84
N GLN A 10 -1.10 -7.33 5.29
CA GLN A 10 -2.44 -7.92 5.38
C GLN A 10 -2.82 -8.36 6.81
N GLN A 11 -1.85 -8.68 7.67
CA GLN A 11 -2.07 -8.99 9.10
C GLN A 11 -2.59 -7.80 9.91
N THR A 12 -2.53 -6.58 9.37
CA THR A 12 -3.10 -5.37 10.01
C THR A 12 -4.63 -5.35 10.00
N GLY A 13 -5.26 -6.25 9.21
CA GLY A 13 -6.71 -6.27 8.97
C GLY A 13 -7.17 -5.30 7.88
N CYS A 14 -6.27 -4.49 7.33
CA CYS A 14 -6.54 -3.65 6.17
C CYS A 14 -6.57 -4.49 4.88
N ASP A 15 -7.49 -4.18 3.96
CA ASP A 15 -7.43 -4.70 2.58
C ASP A 15 -6.21 -4.06 1.89
N VAL A 16 -5.24 -4.87 1.50
CA VAL A 16 -4.00 -4.44 0.84
C VAL A 16 -3.87 -5.22 -0.45
N ARG A 17 -3.83 -4.50 -1.56
CA ARG A 17 -3.78 -5.04 -2.92
C ARG A 17 -2.50 -4.63 -3.61
N ALA A 18 -1.87 -5.62 -4.24
CA ALA A 18 -0.62 -5.46 -4.98
C ALA A 18 -0.75 -5.99 -6.42
N ASP A 19 -1.99 -6.25 -6.86
CA ASP A 19 -2.22 -6.61 -8.25
C ASP A 19 -1.97 -5.40 -9.15
N ARG A 20 -1.45 -5.68 -10.35
CA ARG A 20 -0.99 -4.65 -11.28
C ARG A 20 -2.09 -3.66 -11.66
N LEU A 21 -3.33 -4.13 -11.82
CA LEU A 21 -4.45 -3.26 -12.19
C LEU A 21 -4.74 -2.25 -11.09
N THR A 22 -4.79 -2.70 -9.82
CA THR A 22 -4.98 -1.79 -8.70
C THR A 22 -3.82 -0.79 -8.59
N CYS A 23 -2.57 -1.22 -8.69
CA CYS A 23 -1.44 -0.29 -8.56
C CYS A 23 -1.43 0.79 -9.66
N ILE A 24 -1.76 0.44 -10.91
CA ILE A 24 -1.86 1.42 -12.01
C ILE A 24 -2.94 2.48 -11.74
N LEU A 25 -4.09 2.08 -11.18
CA LEU A 25 -5.19 3.01 -10.87
C LEU A 25 -4.81 4.05 -9.80
N PHE A 26 -3.81 3.74 -8.97
CA PHE A 26 -3.31 4.60 -7.90
C PHE A 26 -1.90 5.15 -8.17
N ALA A 27 -1.43 5.09 -9.42
CA ALA A 27 -0.18 5.72 -9.79
C ALA A 27 -0.26 7.25 -9.59
N THR A 28 0.74 7.81 -8.93
CA THR A 28 0.82 9.24 -8.65
C THR A 28 1.31 9.95 -9.90
N ASP A 29 0.38 10.65 -10.53
CA ASP A 29 0.50 11.53 -11.70
C ASP A 29 0.16 10.96 -13.08
N ALA A 30 -0.40 11.83 -13.93
CA ALA A 30 -0.67 11.60 -15.35
C ALA A 30 0.51 12.07 -16.23
N SER A 31 1.68 12.25 -15.63
CA SER A 31 2.92 12.62 -16.32
C SER A 31 3.57 11.39 -16.93
N ILE A 32 4.54 11.65 -17.81
CA ILE A 32 5.27 10.61 -18.52
C ILE A 32 6.13 9.72 -17.60
N TYR A 33 6.33 10.09 -16.34
CA TYR A 33 7.21 9.38 -15.41
C TYR A 33 6.49 8.42 -14.46
N GLN A 34 5.15 8.49 -14.39
CA GLN A 34 4.23 7.61 -13.66
C GLN A 34 4.86 6.92 -12.43
N ILE A 35 4.71 7.51 -11.25
CA ILE A 35 5.14 6.86 -10.01
C ILE A 35 4.08 5.84 -9.61
N GLU A 36 4.33 4.56 -9.91
CA GLU A 36 3.41 3.48 -9.52
C GLU A 36 3.72 2.96 -8.11
N PRO A 37 2.71 2.84 -7.22
CA PRO A 37 2.89 2.26 -5.90
C PRO A 37 3.12 0.74 -5.96
N GLU A 38 3.84 0.21 -4.98
CA GLU A 38 4.01 -1.25 -4.83
C GLU A 38 2.73 -1.96 -4.33
N ALA A 39 1.85 -1.22 -3.65
CA ALA A 39 0.56 -1.70 -3.18
C ALA A 39 -0.36 -0.52 -2.85
N ALA A 40 -1.67 -0.76 -2.86
CA ALA A 40 -2.70 0.15 -2.35
C ALA A 40 -3.40 -0.46 -1.13
N ALA A 41 -3.61 0.35 -0.10
CA ALA A 41 -4.30 -0.03 1.13
C ALA A 41 -5.66 0.69 1.23
N PHE A 42 -6.70 -0.05 1.62
CA PHE A 42 -8.08 0.45 1.73
C PHE A 42 -8.60 0.32 3.16
N PRO A 43 -8.12 1.14 4.11
CA PRO A 43 -8.53 1.06 5.49
C PRO A 43 -9.99 1.51 5.66
N ARG A 44 -10.75 0.80 6.49
CA ARG A 44 -12.16 1.11 6.83
C ARG A 44 -12.33 1.77 8.19
N SER A 45 -11.23 1.97 8.91
CA SER A 45 -11.21 2.66 10.19
C SER A 45 -9.87 3.35 10.41
N ALA A 46 -9.84 4.33 11.31
CA ALA A 46 -8.59 4.99 11.72
C ALA A 46 -7.58 3.98 12.32
N ARG A 47 -8.06 2.91 12.97
CA ARG A 47 -7.21 1.85 13.51
C ARG A 47 -6.53 1.04 12.40
N GLU A 48 -7.28 0.64 11.38
CA GLU A 48 -6.71 -0.06 10.22
C GLU A 48 -5.69 0.83 9.50
N ALA A 49 -6.03 2.12 9.29
CA ALA A 49 -5.14 3.08 8.66
C ALA A 49 -3.83 3.24 9.44
N SER A 50 -3.91 3.45 10.76
CA SER A 50 -2.72 3.58 11.60
C SER A 50 -1.87 2.30 11.57
N ALA A 51 -2.49 1.12 11.65
CA ALA A 51 -1.77 -0.15 11.67
C ALA A 51 -1.04 -0.41 10.34
N VAL A 52 -1.69 -0.17 9.20
CA VAL A 52 -1.08 -0.40 7.88
C VAL A 52 0.02 0.62 7.56
N ILE A 53 -0.14 1.87 7.98
CA ILE A 53 0.90 2.90 7.86
C ILE A 53 2.14 2.51 8.67
N CYS A 54 1.97 2.14 9.95
CA CYS A 54 3.09 1.71 10.78
C CYS A 54 3.78 0.46 10.21
N ALA A 55 3.02 -0.55 9.80
CA ALA A 55 3.57 -1.77 9.21
C ALA A 55 4.31 -1.50 7.89
N GLY A 56 3.83 -0.55 7.08
CA GLY A 56 4.47 -0.11 5.85
C GLY A 56 5.79 0.61 6.10
N ILE A 57 5.82 1.52 7.06
CA ILE A 57 7.04 2.24 7.48
C ILE A 57 8.08 1.24 8.02
N ASP A 58 7.66 0.30 8.88
CA ASP A 58 8.55 -0.75 9.42
C ASP A 58 9.11 -1.66 8.32
N ALA A 59 8.40 -1.81 7.21
CA ALA A 59 8.84 -2.56 6.03
C ALA A 59 9.66 -1.71 5.05
N GLY A 60 9.87 -0.42 5.32
CA GLY A 60 10.67 0.49 4.52
C GLY A 60 9.94 1.11 3.33
N PHE A 61 8.60 1.07 3.28
CA PHE A 61 7.82 1.68 2.21
C PHE A 61 7.59 3.18 2.43
N SER A 62 7.60 3.94 1.34
CA SER A 62 7.06 5.30 1.30
C SER A 62 5.54 5.26 1.22
N ILE A 63 4.85 6.17 1.92
CA ILE A 63 3.39 6.20 2.00
C ILE A 63 2.85 7.52 1.42
N THR A 64 1.87 7.41 0.52
CA THR A 64 1.10 8.54 -0.03
C THR A 64 -0.40 8.32 0.30
N PRO A 65 -1.04 9.23 1.06
CA PRO A 65 -2.48 9.14 1.39
C PRO A 65 -3.41 9.56 0.25
#